data_AF-A0A7X8ASL2-F1
#
_entry.id   AF-A0A7X8ASL2-F1
#
_cell.length_a   1.000
_cell.length_b   1.000
_cell.length_c   1.000
_cell.angle_alpha   90.00
_cell.angle_beta   90.00
_cell.angle_gamma   90.00
#
_symmetry.space_group_name_H-M   'P 1'
#
loop_
_entity.id
_entity.type
_entity.pdbx_description
1 polymer ?
#
loop_
_entity_poly.entity_id
_entity_poly.type
_entity_poly.pdbx_seq_one_letter_code
_entity_poly.pdbx_strand_id
1 'polypeptide(L)'
;MKYAPELIIEKDLEFQYKLFEDDLPFSGDSFTQSYFYRHKDILPFMAQFPLEKLHFFGQESILAPCEENIKAQPQEVIDKWLDLAERVCEREDLLSYSEHLMYIGRKK
;
A
#
# COMPACT_ATOMS: atom_id res chain seq x y z
N MET A 1 6.80 -9.41 6.13
CA MET A 1 5.84 -10.44 6.60
C MET A 1 5.29 -11.33 5.49
N LYS A 2 4.80 -10.80 4.35
CA LYS A 2 4.25 -11.64 3.25
C LYS A 2 5.17 -12.80 2.81
N TYR A 3 6.47 -12.53 2.65
CA TYR A 3 7.45 -13.52 2.19
C TYR A 3 8.34 -14.12 3.29
N ALA A 4 8.38 -13.48 4.46
CA ALA A 4 9.22 -13.87 5.60
C ALA A 4 8.47 -13.52 6.89
N PRO A 5 7.40 -14.24 7.23
CA PRO A 5 6.60 -13.97 8.43
C PRO A 5 7.39 -14.25 9.73
N GLU A 6 8.38 -15.13 9.68
CA GLU A 6 9.24 -15.49 10.82
C GLU A 6 10.02 -14.30 11.38
N LEU A 7 10.29 -13.27 10.57
CA LEU A 7 11.01 -12.07 11.00
C LEU A 7 10.31 -11.29 12.12
N ILE A 8 9.03 -11.58 12.41
CA ILE A 8 8.31 -10.96 13.53
C ILE A 8 8.96 -11.23 14.90
N ILE A 9 9.74 -12.32 15.04
CA ILE A 9 10.43 -12.66 16.31
C ILE A 9 11.79 -11.95 16.45
N GLU A 10 12.28 -11.29 15.40
CA GLU A 10 13.54 -10.56 15.44
C GLU A 10 13.38 -9.29 16.28
N LYS A 11 14.11 -9.21 17.38
CA LYS A 11 14.00 -8.11 18.35
C LYS A 11 14.29 -6.75 17.73
N ASP A 12 15.24 -6.69 16.79
CA ASP A 12 15.61 -5.45 16.11
C ASP A 12 14.50 -4.95 15.17
N LEU A 13 13.48 -5.77 14.88
CA LEU A 13 12.30 -5.40 14.08
C LEU A 13 11.08 -5.08 14.95
N GLU A 14 11.18 -5.18 16.29
CA GLU A 14 10.07 -4.90 17.22
C GLU A 14 9.50 -3.51 17.05
N PHE A 15 10.37 -2.52 16.83
CA PHE A 15 9.94 -1.15 16.61
C PHE A 15 9.02 -1.00 15.39
N GLN A 16 9.16 -1.84 14.35
CA GLN A 16 8.39 -1.71 13.12
C GLN A 16 6.91 -2.04 13.34
N TYR A 17 6.60 -3.14 14.02
CA TYR A 17 5.20 -3.47 14.32
C TYR A 17 4.65 -2.63 15.47
N LYS A 18 5.50 -2.12 16.37
CA LYS A 18 5.07 -1.16 17.40
C LYS A 18 4.59 0.16 16.78
N LEU A 19 5.27 0.67 15.74
CA LEU A 19 4.79 1.82 14.96
C LEU A 19 3.43 1.56 14.33
N PHE A 20 3.19 0.33 13.85
CA PHE A 20 1.89 -0.07 13.33
C PHE A 20 0.79 -0.09 14.40
N GLU A 21 1.06 -0.67 15.57
CA GLU A 21 0.14 -0.69 16.72
C GLU A 21 -0.21 0.73 17.22
N ASP A 22 0.79 1.60 17.28
CA ASP A 22 0.65 2.99 17.73
C ASP A 22 0.08 3.91 16.63
N ASP A 23 -0.21 3.36 15.43
CA ASP A 23 -0.71 4.11 14.28
C ASP A 23 0.19 5.30 13.93
N LEU A 24 1.50 5.04 13.81
CA LEU A 24 2.55 6.02 13.50
C LEU A 24 3.20 5.73 12.13
N PRO A 25 3.68 6.77 11.41
CA PRO A 25 4.47 6.56 10.20
C PRO A 25 5.84 5.97 10.55
N PHE A 26 6.47 5.31 9.58
CA PHE A 26 7.85 4.85 9.70
C PHE A 26 8.81 5.90 9.14
N SER A 27 9.96 6.06 9.79
CA SER A 27 11.12 6.80 9.29
C SER A 27 12.39 6.11 9.75
N GLY A 28 13.30 5.79 8.83
CA GLY A 28 14.60 5.22 9.19
C GLY A 28 15.28 4.44 8.08
N ASP A 29 16.26 3.63 8.49
CA ASP A 29 17.08 2.82 7.61
C ASP A 29 16.29 1.61 7.09
N SER A 30 16.29 1.44 5.76
CA SER A 30 15.81 0.25 5.05
C SER A 30 16.85 -0.09 3.96
N PHE A 31 16.43 -0.59 2.79
CA PHE A 31 17.31 -0.64 1.60
C PHE A 31 17.97 0.73 1.31
N THR A 32 17.28 1.82 1.67
CA THR A 32 17.76 3.21 1.69
C THR A 32 17.11 3.95 2.87
N GLN A 33 17.41 5.24 3.06
CA GLN A 33 16.63 6.12 3.93
C GLN A 33 15.18 6.16 3.45
N SER A 34 14.26 5.68 4.29
CA SER A 34 12.88 5.46 3.91
C SER A 34 11.93 6.14 4.88
N TYR A 35 10.83 6.67 4.35
CA TYR A 35 9.71 7.18 5.13
C TYR A 35 8.42 6.58 4.57
N PHE A 36 7.66 5.85 5.40
CA PHE A 36 6.36 5.30 5.02
C PHE A 36 5.24 6.11 5.67
N TYR A 37 4.49 6.79 4.82
CA TYR A 37 3.35 7.62 5.22
C TYR A 37 2.14 6.73 5.57
N ARG A 38 1.34 7.14 6.55
CA ARG A 38 0.04 6.47 6.80
C ARG A 38 -0.91 6.85 5.68
N HIS A 39 -1.64 5.87 5.14
CA HIS A 39 -2.56 6.09 4.01
C HIS A 39 -3.55 7.25 4.26
N LYS A 40 -4.08 7.36 5.49
CA LYS A 40 -5.03 8.41 5.89
C LYS A 40 -4.46 9.83 5.89
N ASP A 41 -3.14 9.97 5.99
CA ASP A 41 -2.50 11.27 6.03
C ASP A 41 -2.18 11.80 4.62
N ILE A 42 -2.11 10.93 3.61
CA ILE A 42 -1.63 11.30 2.26
C ILE A 42 -2.48 12.41 1.65
N LEU A 43 -3.81 12.30 1.70
CA LEU A 43 -4.69 13.32 1.15
C LEU A 43 -4.56 14.68 1.86
N PRO A 44 -4.56 14.75 3.22
CA PRO A 44 -4.21 15.97 3.94
C PRO A 44 -2.87 16.59 3.54
N PHE A 45 -1.83 15.78 3.33
CA PHE A 45 -0.52 16.27 2.86
C PHE A 45 -0.60 16.82 1.43
N MET A 46 -1.22 16.08 0.50
CA MET A 46 -1.32 16.49 -0.90
C MET A 46 -2.18 17.75 -1.09
N ALA A 47 -3.16 17.99 -0.21
CA ALA A 47 -4.00 19.19 -0.22
C ALA A 47 -3.22 20.50 0.03
N GLN A 48 -1.98 20.42 0.51
CA GLN A 48 -1.11 21.59 0.72
C GLN A 48 -0.54 22.14 -0.60
N PHE A 49 -0.59 21.36 -1.69
CA PHE A 49 -0.08 21.73 -3.00
C PHE A 49 -1.20 22.21 -3.93
N PRO A 50 -0.93 23.12 -4.87
CA PRO A 50 -1.93 23.65 -5.81
C PRO A 50 -2.23 22.66 -6.95
N LEU A 51 -2.64 21.45 -6.62
CA LEU A 51 -2.96 20.36 -7.55
C LEU A 51 -4.45 20.05 -7.53
N GLU A 52 -5.05 19.81 -8.69
CA GLU A 52 -6.36 19.18 -8.82
C GLU A 52 -6.19 17.66 -8.69
N LYS A 53 -6.79 17.04 -7.67
CA LYS A 53 -6.78 15.57 -7.53
C LYS A 53 -7.61 14.96 -8.65
N LEU A 54 -6.98 14.12 -9.48
CA LEU A 54 -7.66 13.29 -10.48
C LEU A 54 -7.99 11.92 -9.90
N HIS A 55 -6.98 11.21 -9.37
CA HIS A 55 -7.12 9.84 -8.87
C HIS A 55 -6.31 9.64 -7.59
N PHE A 56 -6.77 8.73 -6.73
CA PHE A 56 -6.02 8.25 -5.57
C PHE A 56 -6.39 6.79 -5.32
N PHE A 57 -5.43 5.88 -5.48
CA PHE A 57 -5.70 4.44 -5.46
C PHE A 57 -4.54 3.62 -4.97
N GLY A 58 -4.87 2.39 -4.57
CA GLY A 58 -3.93 1.32 -4.26
C GLY A 58 -3.28 0.70 -5.50
N GLN A 59 -1.96 0.58 -5.49
CA GLN A 59 -1.23 -0.32 -6.38
C GLN A 59 -1.16 -1.70 -5.70
N GLU A 60 -1.19 -2.77 -6.51
CA GLU A 60 -1.44 -4.17 -6.10
C GLU A 60 -2.83 -4.37 -5.46
N SER A 61 -3.27 -3.47 -4.57
CA SER A 61 -4.59 -3.43 -3.93
C SER A 61 -4.91 -4.76 -3.24
N ILE A 62 -6.14 -5.23 -3.35
CA ILE A 62 -6.62 -6.51 -2.81
C ILE A 62 -5.80 -7.73 -3.27
N LEU A 63 -4.94 -7.59 -4.28
CA LEU A 63 -4.08 -8.66 -4.78
C LEU A 63 -2.81 -8.83 -3.93
N ALA A 64 -2.39 -7.80 -3.19
CA ALA A 64 -1.11 -7.79 -2.51
C ALA A 64 -0.91 -8.97 -1.55
N PRO A 65 -1.87 -9.37 -0.68
CA PRO A 65 -1.63 -10.45 0.28
C PRO A 65 -1.40 -11.84 -0.35
N CYS A 66 -1.87 -12.07 -1.57
CA CYS A 66 -1.87 -13.39 -2.22
C CYS A 66 -1.35 -13.38 -3.66
N GLU A 67 -0.55 -12.37 -4.02
CA GLU A 67 0.00 -12.14 -5.36
C GLU A 67 0.55 -13.41 -6.03
N GLU A 68 1.43 -14.14 -5.35
CA GLU A 68 2.04 -15.37 -5.90
C GLU A 68 1.03 -16.50 -6.10
N ASN A 69 -0.02 -16.56 -5.27
CA ASN A 69 -1.10 -17.52 -5.45
C ASN A 69 -1.94 -17.18 -6.69
N ILE A 70 -2.26 -15.89 -6.88
CA ILE A 70 -3.01 -15.39 -8.04
C ILE A 70 -2.20 -15.65 -9.32
N LYS A 71 -0.90 -15.33 -9.32
CA LYS A 71 0.01 -15.57 -10.45
C LYS A 71 0.12 -17.04 -10.85
N ALA A 72 -0.11 -17.97 -9.93
CA ALA A 72 -0.08 -19.40 -10.21
C ALA A 72 -1.39 -19.94 -10.82
N GLN A 73 -2.42 -19.11 -10.98
CA GLN A 73 -3.71 -19.53 -11.53
C GLN A 73 -3.72 -19.51 -13.07
N PRO A 74 -4.69 -20.20 -13.72
CA PRO A 74 -4.94 -20.03 -15.15
C PRO A 74 -5.24 -18.57 -15.53
N GLN A 75 -4.91 -18.17 -16.76
CA GLN A 75 -5.04 -16.78 -17.23
C GLN A 75 -6.45 -16.20 -17.02
N GLU A 76 -7.51 -16.99 -17.26
CA GLU A 76 -8.89 -16.55 -17.04
C GLU A 76 -9.17 -16.11 -15.59
N VAL A 77 -8.55 -16.77 -14.62
CA VAL A 77 -8.68 -16.42 -13.20
C VAL A 77 -7.88 -15.16 -12.89
N ILE A 78 -6.66 -15.03 -13.43
CA ILE A 78 -5.82 -13.84 -13.30
C ILE A 78 -6.56 -12.61 -13.84
N ASP A 79 -7.10 -12.71 -15.07
CA ASP A 79 -7.84 -11.63 -15.72
C ASP A 79 -9.03 -11.21 -14.87
N LYS A 80 -9.75 -12.18 -14.26
CA LYS A 80 -10.88 -11.85 -13.40
C LYS A 80 -10.49 -11.13 -12.11
N TRP A 81 -9.33 -11.45 -11.55
CA TRP A 81 -8.77 -10.75 -10.41
C TRP A 81 -8.34 -9.33 -10.78
N LEU A 82 -7.72 -9.14 -11.95
CA LEU A 82 -7.33 -7.82 -12.46
C LEU A 82 -8.56 -6.94 -12.69
N ASP A 83 -9.61 -7.46 -13.33
CA ASP A 83 -10.90 -6.76 -13.50
C ASP A 83 -11.52 -6.31 -12.17
N LEU A 84 -11.39 -7.15 -11.13
CA LEU A 84 -11.89 -6.81 -9.80
C LEU A 84 -11.02 -5.73 -9.16
N ALA A 85 -9.70 -5.89 -9.21
CA ALA A 85 -8.73 -4.95 -8.64
C ALA A 85 -8.88 -3.56 -9.25
N GLU A 86 -9.02 -3.44 -10.58
CA GLU A 86 -9.27 -2.17 -11.26
C GLU A 86 -10.56 -1.49 -10.75
N ARG A 87 -11.65 -2.25 -10.60
CA ARG A 87 -12.94 -1.71 -10.14
C ARG A 87 -12.92 -1.22 -8.69
N VAL A 88 -11.98 -1.70 -7.87
CA VAL A 88 -11.95 -1.39 -6.44
C VAL A 88 -10.69 -0.64 -5.99
N CYS A 89 -9.75 -0.34 -6.88
CA CYS A 89 -8.46 0.25 -6.50
C CYS A 89 -8.60 1.64 -5.83
N GLU A 90 -9.66 2.39 -6.14
CA GLU A 90 -9.97 3.71 -5.55
C GLU A 90 -10.84 3.64 -4.29
N ARG A 91 -11.25 2.45 -3.83
CA ARG A 91 -12.03 2.33 -2.59
C ARG A 91 -11.19 2.69 -1.38
N GLU A 92 -11.55 3.79 -0.72
CA GLU A 92 -10.83 4.31 0.45
C GLU A 92 -10.68 3.28 1.58
N ASP A 93 -11.71 2.46 1.81
CA ASP A 93 -11.71 1.42 2.85
C ASP A 93 -10.78 0.23 2.52
N LEU A 94 -10.34 0.11 1.27
CA LEU A 94 -9.44 -0.95 0.81
C LEU A 94 -7.98 -0.47 0.63
N LEU A 95 -7.69 0.81 0.83
CA LEU A 95 -6.32 1.33 0.65
C LEU A 95 -5.30 0.68 1.58
N SER A 96 -5.73 0.20 2.75
CA SER A 96 -4.90 -0.54 3.72
C SER A 96 -4.42 -1.90 3.21
N TYR A 97 -5.04 -2.44 2.16
CA TYR A 97 -4.57 -3.67 1.50
C TYR A 97 -3.41 -3.43 0.54
N SER A 98 -3.10 -2.17 0.23
CA SER A 98 -2.14 -1.82 -0.83
C SER A 98 -0.73 -1.73 -0.28
N GLU A 99 0.25 -2.24 -1.01
CA GLU A 99 1.67 -2.06 -0.67
C GLU A 99 2.14 -0.64 -1.06
N HIS A 100 1.58 -0.07 -2.12
CA HIS A 100 1.86 1.28 -2.57
C HIS A 100 0.58 2.06 -2.88
N LEU A 101 0.65 3.40 -2.77
CA LEU A 101 -0.46 4.30 -3.04
C LEU A 101 -0.06 5.31 -4.12
N MET A 102 -0.90 5.46 -5.14
CA MET A 102 -0.69 6.38 -6.24
C MET A 102 -1.67 7.54 -6.17
N TYR A 103 -1.13 8.77 -6.13
CA TYR A 103 -1.88 10.01 -6.27
C TYR A 103 -1.59 10.62 -7.65
N ILE A 104 -2.65 10.88 -8.43
CA ILE A 104 -2.54 11.57 -9.71
C ILE A 104 -3.11 12.98 -9.54
N GLY A 105 -2.25 13.99 -9.67
CA GLY A 105 -2.61 15.39 -9.59
C GLY A 105 -2.34 16.14 -10.89
N ARG A 106 -3.27 17.00 -11.31
CA ARG A 106 -3.06 17.95 -12.40
C ARG A 106 -2.60 19.30 -11.83
N LYS A 107 -1.49 19.81 -12.34
CA LYS A 107 -1.05 21.18 -12.04
C LYS A 107 -2.00 22.16 -12.73
N LYS A 108 -2.45 23.17 -11.98
CA LYS A 108 -3.22 24.29 -12.52
C LYS A 108 -2.35 25.18 -13.41
#